data_AF-A0A2P5LL38-F1
#
_entry.id   AF-A0A2P5LL38-F1
#
_cell.length_a   1.000
_cell.length_b   1.000
_cell.length_c   1.000
_cell.angle_alpha   90.00
_cell.angle_beta   90.00
_cell.angle_gamma   90.00
#
_symmetry.space_group_name_H-M   'P 1'
#
loop_
_entity.id
_entity.type
_entity.pdbx_description
1 polymer ?
#
loop_
_entity_poly.entity_id
_entity_poly.type
_entity_poly.pdbx_seq_one_letter_code
_entity_poly.pdbx_strand_id
1 'polypeptide(L)'
;MSPPLKRREAPSEPLKRAIGLCVRAVAGDGEVQVAYGPGKPELDGKSVLLPEPSRVPSPREIAVVRGWADSLALTAACHDGRVHRKLAPPAGQARAVFEAVERARVEALGANRMAGMAENLNAKTEDQFSHGRFAHVTKREDAPLEEALALIMRERLTGRPPPATAAGLVDAWKPWIDQRASSLLAKLDRAADNQEKFGRALRDLLKQLELAEELVEAETEQSEEDGEEEPAGGEEETQDSEEGSEGQDRPQEQEAEDGEAGDATDMAEQATPDEFETDMEGDEEASTPEPWRPNPSVLDDPERFGYKVFTRAFDEEVEADQLST
;
A
#
# COMPACT_ATOMS: atom_id res chain seq x y z
N MET A 1 8.29 -30.28 32.18
CA MET A 1 7.45 -29.30 31.46
C MET A 1 7.87 -29.31 30.00
N SER A 2 7.01 -29.80 29.11
CA SER A 2 7.26 -29.70 27.66
C SER A 2 7.16 -28.23 27.24
N PRO A 3 8.06 -27.71 26.40
CA PRO A 3 7.97 -26.34 25.92
C PRO A 3 6.67 -26.16 25.13
N PRO A 4 6.03 -24.97 25.18
CA PRO A 4 4.82 -24.72 24.41
C PRO A 4 5.14 -24.91 22.93
N LEU A 5 4.40 -25.81 22.26
CA LEU A 5 4.48 -26.00 20.82
C LEU A 5 4.20 -24.65 20.16
N LYS A 6 5.21 -24.01 19.56
CA LYS A 6 5.02 -22.86 18.68
C LYS A 6 3.94 -23.24 17.68
N ARG A 7 2.75 -22.62 17.77
CA ARG A 7 1.69 -22.79 16.77
C ARG A 7 2.33 -22.54 15.41
N ARG A 8 2.34 -23.56 14.56
CA ARG A 8 2.88 -23.47 13.21
C ARG A 8 2.06 -22.40 12.48
N GLU A 9 2.70 -21.29 12.13
CA GLU A 9 2.03 -20.17 11.46
C GLU A 9 1.38 -20.65 10.16
N ALA A 10 0.28 -20.01 9.75
CA ALA A 10 -0.36 -20.40 8.50
C ALA A 10 0.64 -20.16 7.34
N PRO A 11 0.66 -21.01 6.30
CA PRO A 11 1.68 -20.93 5.25
C PRO A 11 1.73 -19.59 4.50
N SER A 12 0.63 -18.82 4.51
CA SER A 12 0.54 -17.48 3.90
C SER A 12 1.03 -16.33 4.80
N GLU A 13 1.26 -16.55 6.11
CA GLU A 13 1.68 -15.50 7.04
C GLU A 13 3.04 -14.86 6.69
N PRO A 14 4.08 -15.63 6.30
CA PRO A 14 5.33 -15.04 5.84
C PRO A 14 5.15 -14.13 4.62
N LEU A 15 4.27 -14.51 3.68
CA LEU A 15 3.96 -13.71 2.50
C LEU A 15 3.26 -12.40 2.90
N LYS A 16 2.22 -12.47 3.74
CA LYS A 16 1.51 -11.28 4.23
C LYS A 16 2.43 -10.30 4.94
N ARG A 17 3.34 -10.82 5.78
CA ARG A 17 4.34 -10.02 6.49
C ARG A 17 5.29 -9.32 5.52
N ALA A 18 5.80 -10.05 4.52
CA ALA A 18 6.70 -9.49 3.51
C ALA A 18 6.01 -8.42 2.64
N ILE A 19 4.75 -8.66 2.23
CA ILE A 19 3.97 -7.68 1.49
C ILE A 19 3.72 -6.44 2.36
N GLY A 20 3.32 -6.60 3.62
CA GLY A 20 3.06 -5.48 4.52
C GLY A 20 4.28 -4.59 4.75
N LEU A 21 5.46 -5.19 4.95
CA LEU A 21 6.72 -4.44 5.06
C LEU A 21 7.04 -3.68 3.78
N CYS A 22 6.81 -4.29 2.61
CA CYS A 22 7.08 -3.60 1.36
C CYS A 22 6.10 -2.47 1.08
N VAL A 23 4.82 -2.61 1.44
CA VAL A 23 3.84 -1.52 1.31
C VAL A 23 4.32 -0.30 2.07
N ARG A 24 4.76 -0.45 3.32
CA ARG A 24 5.32 0.66 4.13
C ARG A 24 6.56 1.26 3.50
N ALA A 25 7.47 0.41 3.00
CA ALA A 25 8.70 0.86 2.37
C ALA A 25 8.44 1.67 1.09
N VAL A 26 7.53 1.20 0.23
CA VAL A 26 7.16 1.88 -1.02
C VAL A 26 6.34 3.14 -0.74
N ALA A 27 5.44 3.09 0.25
CA ALA A 27 4.66 4.25 0.70
C ALA A 27 5.55 5.35 1.31
N GLY A 28 6.73 4.99 1.82
CA GLY A 28 7.60 5.90 2.57
C GLY A 28 7.05 6.26 3.96
N ASP A 29 6.07 5.51 4.47
CA ASP A 29 5.43 5.74 5.76
C ASP A 29 5.33 4.43 6.56
N GLY A 30 6.05 4.38 7.69
CA GLY A 30 6.09 3.24 8.60
C GLY A 30 4.82 3.04 9.42
N GLU A 31 3.95 4.05 9.48
CA GLU A 31 2.66 3.99 10.19
C GLU A 31 1.55 3.34 9.35
N VAL A 32 1.80 3.08 8.06
CA VAL A 32 0.82 2.42 7.19
C VAL A 32 0.48 1.02 7.72
N GLN A 33 -0.79 0.84 8.03
CA GLN A 33 -1.36 -0.42 8.50
C GLN A 33 -1.84 -1.22 7.30
N VAL A 34 -1.46 -2.50 7.26
CA VAL A 34 -1.85 -3.41 6.18
C VAL A 34 -2.71 -4.51 6.77
N ALA A 35 -3.97 -4.54 6.37
CA ALA A 35 -4.93 -5.57 6.73
C ALA A 35 -5.23 -6.45 5.52
N TYR A 36 -5.62 -7.70 5.79
CA TYR A 36 -6.05 -8.65 4.76
C TYR A 36 -7.48 -9.07 5.07
N GLY A 37 -8.35 -9.07 4.07
CA GLY A 37 -9.75 -9.39 4.29
C GLY A 37 -10.55 -9.58 3.01
N PRO A 38 -11.83 -9.98 3.15
CA PRO A 38 -12.76 -10.00 2.03
C PRO A 38 -13.12 -8.56 1.64
N GLY A 39 -13.13 -8.27 0.34
CA GLY A 39 -13.51 -6.95 -0.15
C GLY A 39 -12.70 -6.50 -1.35
N LYS A 40 -12.99 -5.29 -1.82
CA LYS A 40 -12.17 -4.63 -2.83
C LYS A 40 -10.92 -4.06 -2.16
N PRO A 41 -9.74 -4.16 -2.80
CA PRO A 41 -8.53 -3.53 -2.27
C PRO A 41 -8.71 -2.01 -2.22
N GLU A 42 -8.38 -1.41 -1.09
CA GLU A 42 -8.65 0.00 -0.82
C GLU A 42 -7.58 0.61 0.10
N LEU A 43 -7.38 1.92 -0.05
CA LEU A 43 -6.56 2.75 0.82
C LEU A 43 -7.48 3.78 1.49
N ASP A 44 -7.63 3.69 2.81
CA ASP A 44 -8.34 4.67 3.62
C ASP A 44 -7.38 5.34 4.60
N GLY A 45 -7.01 6.58 4.32
CA GLY A 45 -5.98 7.31 5.07
C GLY A 45 -4.65 6.56 5.09
N LYS A 46 -4.31 5.93 6.23
CA LYS A 46 -3.10 5.11 6.41
C LYS A 46 -3.39 3.61 6.50
N SER A 47 -4.64 3.20 6.28
CA SER A 47 -5.06 1.81 6.32
C SER A 47 -5.18 1.26 4.90
N VAL A 48 -4.41 0.22 4.60
CA VAL A 48 -4.42 -0.49 3.33
C VAL A 48 -5.11 -1.83 3.55
N LEU A 49 -6.22 -2.06 2.86
CA LEU A 49 -6.91 -3.34 2.83
C LEU A 49 -6.52 -4.11 1.56
N LEU A 50 -5.95 -5.29 1.74
CA LEU A 50 -5.57 -6.21 0.67
C LEU A 50 -6.45 -7.46 0.64
N PRO A 51 -6.57 -8.12 -0.52
CA PRO A 51 -7.31 -9.38 -0.60
C PRO A 51 -6.54 -10.46 0.15
N GLU A 52 -7.28 -11.28 0.89
CA GLU A 52 -6.72 -12.43 1.61
C GLU A 52 -6.17 -13.47 0.61
N PRO A 53 -4.86 -13.76 0.61
CA PRO A 53 -4.31 -14.80 -0.26
C PRO A 53 -4.77 -16.17 0.22
N SER A 54 -4.91 -17.10 -0.71
CA SER A 54 -5.19 -18.50 -0.43
C SER A 54 -4.08 -19.11 0.43
N ARG A 55 -4.41 -20.22 1.10
CA ARG A 55 -3.48 -20.89 2.02
C ARG A 55 -2.18 -21.33 1.32
N VAL A 56 -2.25 -21.67 0.04
CA VAL A 56 -1.11 -22.04 -0.80
C VAL A 56 -1.26 -21.28 -2.12
N PRO A 57 -0.81 -20.02 -2.17
CA PRO A 57 -1.08 -19.16 -3.32
C PRO A 57 -0.24 -19.57 -4.51
N SER A 58 -0.86 -19.54 -5.69
CA SER A 58 -0.14 -19.76 -6.95
C SER A 58 0.81 -18.58 -7.25
N PRO A 59 1.86 -18.75 -8.07
CA PRO A 59 2.73 -17.63 -8.45
C PRO A 59 1.97 -16.45 -9.05
N ARG A 60 0.92 -16.73 -9.84
CA ARG A 60 0.05 -15.70 -10.41
C ARG A 60 -0.74 -14.95 -9.33
N GLU A 61 -1.31 -15.68 -8.39
CA GLU A 61 -2.05 -15.08 -7.27
C GLU A 61 -1.15 -14.17 -6.42
N ILE A 62 0.09 -14.61 -6.14
CA ILE A 62 1.09 -13.79 -5.44
C ILE A 62 1.35 -12.50 -6.21
N ALA A 63 1.55 -12.58 -7.52
CA ALA A 63 1.79 -11.40 -8.38
C ALA A 63 0.59 -10.44 -8.38
N VAL A 64 -0.64 -10.96 -8.39
CA VAL A 64 -1.87 -10.15 -8.34
C VAL A 64 -2.02 -9.43 -6.99
N VAL A 65 -1.92 -10.17 -5.87
CA VAL A 65 -1.98 -9.58 -4.52
C VAL A 65 -0.89 -8.53 -4.36
N ARG A 66 0.31 -8.83 -4.86
CA ARG A 66 1.42 -7.88 -4.84
C ARG A 66 1.18 -6.67 -5.73
N GLY A 67 0.58 -6.82 -6.91
CA GLY A 67 0.24 -5.70 -7.78
C GLY A 67 -0.80 -4.76 -7.17
N TRP A 68 -1.77 -5.31 -6.43
CA TRP A 68 -2.68 -4.49 -5.61
C TRP A 68 -1.94 -3.74 -4.50
N ALA A 69 -1.04 -4.42 -3.79
CA ALA A 69 -0.21 -3.81 -2.76
C ALA A 69 0.68 -2.68 -3.30
N ASP A 70 1.36 -2.91 -4.43
CA ASP A 70 2.21 -1.94 -5.09
C ASP A 70 1.39 -0.72 -5.58
N SER A 71 0.21 -0.94 -6.18
CA SER A 71 -0.71 0.12 -6.61
C SER A 71 -1.17 1.02 -5.45
N LEU A 72 -1.59 0.43 -4.33
CA LEU A 72 -2.04 1.18 -3.15
C LEU A 72 -0.87 1.88 -2.43
N ALA A 73 0.30 1.25 -2.36
CA ALA A 73 1.50 1.85 -1.79
C ALA A 73 1.99 3.05 -2.62
N LEU A 74 2.00 2.93 -3.96
CA LEU A 74 2.31 4.05 -4.85
C LEU A 74 1.28 5.16 -4.72
N THR A 75 0.00 4.82 -4.49
CA THR A 75 -1.03 5.83 -4.22
C THR A 75 -0.71 6.58 -2.93
N ALA A 76 -0.35 5.88 -1.86
CA ALA A 76 0.07 6.55 -0.63
C ALA A 76 1.32 7.44 -0.81
N ALA A 77 2.28 7.04 -1.65
CA ALA A 77 3.55 7.76 -1.85
C ALA A 77 3.47 8.94 -2.83
N CYS A 78 2.78 8.75 -3.95
CA CYS A 78 2.90 9.59 -5.15
C CYS A 78 1.63 10.39 -5.45
N HIS A 79 0.61 10.31 -4.58
CA HIS A 79 -0.66 11.00 -4.72
C HIS A 79 -0.90 11.98 -3.56
N ASP A 80 -0.94 13.26 -3.88
CA ASP A 80 -1.36 14.32 -2.99
C ASP A 80 -2.89 14.47 -3.02
N GLY A 81 -3.54 14.04 -1.93
CA GLY A 81 -4.99 14.14 -1.79
C GLY A 81 -5.55 15.57 -1.77
N ARG A 82 -4.75 16.58 -1.38
CA ARG A 82 -5.17 18.00 -1.41
C ARG A 82 -5.25 18.50 -2.84
N VAL A 83 -4.21 18.23 -3.63
CA VAL A 83 -4.18 18.59 -5.06
C VAL A 83 -5.29 17.86 -5.81
N HIS A 84 -5.50 16.57 -5.51
CA HIS A 84 -6.59 15.80 -6.10
C HIS A 84 -7.95 16.41 -5.79
N ARG A 85 -8.28 16.69 -4.52
CA ARG A 85 -9.56 17.31 -4.15
C ARG A 85 -9.81 18.64 -4.84
N LYS A 86 -8.78 19.46 -5.03
CA LYS A 86 -8.88 20.75 -5.71
C LYS A 86 -9.16 20.63 -7.21
N LEU A 87 -8.59 19.63 -7.87
CA LEU A 87 -8.65 19.50 -9.34
C LEU A 87 -9.76 18.57 -9.81
N ALA A 88 -10.11 17.57 -9.01
CA ALA A 88 -10.98 16.51 -9.45
C ALA A 88 -12.44 17.01 -9.63
N PRO A 89 -13.14 16.58 -10.71
CA PRO A 89 -14.51 16.99 -10.99
C PRO A 89 -15.51 16.62 -9.88
N PRO A 90 -16.73 17.21 -9.90
CA PRO A 90 -17.88 16.71 -9.13
C PRO A 90 -18.20 15.24 -9.45
N ALA A 91 -18.99 14.61 -8.59
CA ALA A 91 -19.39 13.21 -8.77
C ALA A 91 -20.08 13.01 -10.13
N GLY A 92 -19.64 12.02 -10.90
CA GLY A 92 -20.13 11.78 -12.26
C GLY A 92 -19.13 11.00 -13.11
N GLN A 93 -19.42 10.87 -14.40
CA GLN A 93 -18.56 10.14 -15.32
C GLN A 93 -17.18 10.79 -15.45
N ALA A 94 -17.11 12.12 -15.48
CA ALA A 94 -15.85 12.87 -15.53
C ALA A 94 -14.93 12.55 -14.34
N ARG A 95 -15.50 12.40 -13.14
CA ARG A 95 -14.75 12.03 -11.94
C ARG A 95 -14.23 10.60 -12.00
N ALA A 96 -15.04 9.65 -12.46
CA ALA A 96 -14.61 8.27 -12.64
C ALA A 96 -13.41 8.17 -13.60
N VAL A 97 -13.48 8.89 -14.73
CA VAL A 97 -12.36 8.98 -15.68
C VAL A 97 -11.14 9.65 -15.04
N PHE A 98 -11.34 10.75 -14.30
CA PHE A 98 -10.25 11.46 -13.62
C PHE A 98 -9.50 10.55 -12.65
N GLU A 99 -10.22 9.81 -11.81
CA GLU A 99 -9.66 8.87 -10.84
C GLU A 99 -8.96 7.68 -11.50
N ALA A 100 -9.55 7.11 -12.56
CA ALA A 100 -8.97 5.98 -13.27
C ALA A 100 -7.64 6.36 -13.95
N VAL A 101 -7.58 7.54 -14.57
CA VAL A 101 -6.37 8.05 -15.22
C VAL A 101 -5.31 8.48 -14.20
N GLU A 102 -5.71 9.07 -13.08
CA GLU A 102 -4.78 9.40 -11.99
C GLU A 102 -4.15 8.15 -11.38
N ARG A 103 -4.93 7.07 -11.20
CA ARG A 103 -4.40 5.76 -10.79
C ARG A 103 -3.38 5.23 -11.80
N ALA A 104 -3.70 5.31 -13.10
CA ALA A 104 -2.77 4.89 -14.16
C ALA A 104 -1.45 5.69 -14.14
N ARG A 105 -1.51 7.01 -13.85
CA ARG A 105 -0.32 7.85 -13.68
C ARG A 105 0.56 7.36 -12.53
N VAL A 106 -0.04 7.19 -11.36
CA VAL A 106 0.66 6.75 -10.15
C VAL A 106 1.31 5.38 -10.36
N GLU A 107 0.59 4.43 -10.94
CA GLU A 107 1.11 3.10 -11.27
C GLU A 107 2.25 3.16 -12.28
N ALA A 108 2.14 4.03 -13.29
CA ALA A 108 3.18 4.20 -14.30
C ALA A 108 4.50 4.72 -13.71
N LEU A 109 4.43 5.64 -12.73
CA LEU A 109 5.64 6.11 -12.02
C LEU A 109 6.39 4.97 -11.36
N GLY A 110 5.69 4.06 -10.69
CA GLY A 110 6.29 2.88 -10.07
C GLY A 110 6.81 1.88 -11.09
N ALA A 111 6.01 1.57 -12.10
CA ALA A 111 6.37 0.63 -13.17
C ALA A 111 7.63 1.05 -13.94
N ASN A 112 7.78 2.35 -14.23
CA ASN A 112 8.93 2.87 -14.96
C ASN A 112 10.22 2.87 -14.12
N ARG A 113 10.11 2.94 -12.79
CA ARG A 113 11.25 2.94 -11.87
C ARG A 113 11.68 1.54 -11.45
N MET A 114 10.75 0.59 -11.39
CA MET A 114 11.00 -0.74 -10.83
C MET A 114 10.40 -1.84 -11.74
N ALA A 115 11.26 -2.54 -12.48
CA ALA A 115 10.82 -3.56 -13.43
C ALA A 115 10.00 -4.70 -12.78
N GLY A 116 10.38 -5.14 -11.57
CA GLY A 116 9.61 -6.16 -10.84
C GLY A 116 8.21 -5.68 -10.43
N MET A 117 8.10 -4.41 -10.03
CA MET A 117 6.80 -3.79 -9.74
C MET A 117 5.94 -3.67 -11.00
N ALA A 118 6.56 -3.38 -12.14
CA ALA A 118 5.87 -3.33 -13.42
C ALA A 118 5.21 -4.67 -13.80
N GLU A 119 5.88 -5.80 -13.51
CA GLU A 119 5.28 -7.14 -13.69
C GLU A 119 4.12 -7.40 -12.74
N ASN A 120 4.24 -7.00 -11.46
CA ASN A 120 3.15 -7.15 -10.49
C ASN A 120 1.92 -6.32 -10.89
N LEU A 121 2.14 -5.06 -11.27
CA LEU A 121 1.08 -4.17 -11.76
C LEU A 121 0.44 -4.72 -13.04
N ASN A 122 1.23 -5.32 -13.94
CA ASN A 122 0.69 -5.99 -15.12
C ASN A 122 -0.18 -7.20 -14.74
N ALA A 123 0.26 -8.05 -13.81
CA ALA A 123 -0.53 -9.19 -13.33
C ALA A 123 -1.85 -8.72 -12.69
N LYS A 124 -1.83 -7.64 -11.90
CA LYS A 124 -3.03 -6.99 -11.36
C LYS A 124 -3.97 -6.55 -12.48
N THR A 125 -3.47 -5.81 -13.47
CA THR A 125 -4.31 -5.35 -14.60
C THR A 125 -4.90 -6.54 -15.35
N GLU A 126 -4.10 -7.55 -15.69
CA GLU A 126 -4.61 -8.75 -16.37
C GLU A 126 -5.71 -9.47 -15.58
N ASP A 127 -5.56 -9.59 -14.26
CA ASP A 127 -6.57 -10.20 -13.39
C ASP A 127 -7.88 -9.41 -13.39
N GLN A 128 -7.80 -8.07 -13.32
CA GLN A 128 -8.95 -7.17 -13.36
C GLN A 128 -9.78 -7.34 -14.65
N PHE A 129 -9.10 -7.53 -15.79
CA PHE A 129 -9.72 -7.71 -17.10
C PHE A 129 -9.92 -9.19 -17.50
N SER A 130 -9.60 -10.15 -16.63
CA SER A 130 -9.66 -11.59 -16.96
C SER A 130 -11.08 -12.17 -17.01
N HIS A 131 -12.03 -11.55 -16.30
CA HIS A 131 -13.39 -12.07 -16.08
C HIS A 131 -14.31 -11.96 -17.31
N GLY A 132 -13.78 -11.71 -18.50
CA GLY A 132 -14.50 -11.77 -19.77
C GLY A 132 -15.48 -10.61 -20.05
N ARG A 133 -15.69 -9.69 -19.10
CA ARG A 133 -16.61 -8.54 -19.25
C ARG A 133 -16.38 -7.73 -20.52
N PHE A 134 -15.11 -7.60 -20.93
CA PHE A 134 -14.71 -6.78 -22.08
C PHE A 134 -14.21 -7.59 -23.28
N ALA A 135 -14.25 -8.93 -23.21
CA ALA A 135 -13.64 -9.81 -24.22
C ALA A 135 -14.31 -9.69 -25.61
N HIS A 136 -15.56 -9.25 -25.67
CA HIS A 136 -16.35 -9.13 -26.91
C HIS A 136 -16.77 -7.68 -27.22
N VAL A 137 -16.20 -6.70 -26.52
CA VAL A 137 -16.53 -5.30 -26.74
C VAL A 137 -15.93 -4.83 -28.07
N THR A 138 -16.81 -4.33 -28.94
CA THR A 138 -16.45 -3.82 -30.28
C THR A 138 -17.03 -2.44 -30.55
N LYS A 139 -17.97 -1.97 -29.72
CA LYS A 139 -18.63 -0.67 -29.83
C LYS A 139 -18.32 0.18 -28.60
N ARG A 140 -18.29 1.50 -28.80
CA ARG A 140 -18.06 2.48 -27.72
C ARG A 140 -19.18 2.49 -26.67
N GLU A 141 -20.41 2.17 -27.07
CA GLU A 141 -21.58 2.13 -26.18
C GLU A 141 -21.46 1.05 -25.09
N ASP A 142 -20.77 -0.06 -25.40
CA ASP A 142 -20.55 -1.19 -24.49
C ASP A 142 -19.20 -1.08 -23.75
N ALA A 143 -18.50 0.04 -23.91
CA ALA A 143 -17.12 0.24 -23.49
C ALA A 143 -17.01 1.41 -22.50
N PRO A 144 -16.89 1.16 -21.18
CA PRO A 144 -16.71 2.22 -20.19
C PRO A 144 -15.47 3.06 -20.50
N LEU A 145 -15.66 4.37 -20.62
CA LEU A 145 -14.63 5.30 -21.06
C LEU A 145 -13.50 5.43 -20.03
N GLU A 146 -13.83 5.35 -18.74
CA GLU A 146 -12.88 5.39 -17.64
C GLU A 146 -11.84 4.26 -17.72
N GLU A 147 -12.27 3.05 -18.03
CA GLU A 147 -11.40 1.89 -18.18
C GLU A 147 -10.58 1.98 -19.48
N ALA A 148 -11.22 2.40 -20.58
CA ALA A 148 -10.54 2.57 -21.85
C ALA A 148 -9.43 3.63 -21.77
N LEU A 149 -9.73 4.80 -21.18
CA LEU A 149 -8.76 5.89 -21.08
C LEU A 149 -7.65 5.57 -20.08
N ALA A 150 -7.94 4.87 -18.98
CA ALA A 150 -6.91 4.38 -18.06
C ALA A 150 -5.92 3.43 -18.74
N LEU A 151 -6.41 2.48 -19.55
CA LEU A 151 -5.55 1.57 -20.31
C LEU A 151 -4.74 2.29 -21.39
N ILE A 152 -5.34 3.25 -22.11
CA ILE A 152 -4.63 4.08 -23.10
C ILE A 152 -3.51 4.88 -22.41
N MET A 153 -3.80 5.49 -21.26
CA MET A 153 -2.81 6.26 -20.52
C MET A 153 -1.70 5.38 -19.94
N ARG A 154 -2.04 4.20 -19.43
CA ARG A 154 -1.05 3.20 -19.01
C ARG A 154 -0.12 2.80 -20.16
N GLU A 155 -0.69 2.48 -21.32
CA GLU A 155 0.09 2.12 -22.52
C GLU A 155 1.06 3.24 -22.92
N ARG A 156 0.57 4.49 -22.93
CA ARG A 156 1.39 5.66 -23.25
C ARG A 156 2.53 5.88 -22.26
N LEU A 157 2.23 5.85 -20.97
CA LEU A 157 3.19 6.22 -19.91
C LEU A 157 4.23 5.12 -19.65
N THR A 158 3.89 3.85 -19.89
CA THR A 158 4.76 2.71 -19.57
C THR A 158 5.28 1.97 -20.79
N GLY A 159 4.71 2.21 -21.97
CA GLY A 159 4.99 1.45 -23.20
C GLY A 159 4.45 0.02 -23.19
N ARG A 160 3.75 -0.42 -22.13
CA ARG A 160 3.22 -1.78 -22.00
C ARG A 160 1.83 -1.87 -22.66
N PRO A 161 1.58 -2.87 -23.51
CA PRO A 161 0.28 -3.02 -24.15
C PRO A 161 -0.84 -3.28 -23.12
N PRO A 162 -2.10 -2.96 -23.47
CA PRO A 162 -3.25 -3.37 -22.67
C PRO A 162 -3.37 -4.90 -22.64
N PRO A 163 -4.03 -5.48 -21.61
CA PRO A 163 -4.32 -6.92 -21.58
C PRO A 163 -5.07 -7.37 -22.84
N ALA A 164 -4.77 -8.57 -23.32
CA ALA A 164 -5.39 -9.11 -24.55
C ALA A 164 -6.93 -9.15 -24.47
N THR A 165 -7.49 -9.41 -23.28
CA THR A 165 -8.95 -9.43 -23.05
C THR A 165 -9.59 -8.05 -23.09
N ALA A 166 -8.80 -6.98 -23.03
CA ALA A 166 -9.24 -5.58 -23.05
C ALA A 166 -8.80 -4.83 -24.31
N ALA A 167 -8.14 -5.49 -25.27
CA ALA A 167 -7.68 -4.86 -26.51
C ALA A 167 -8.86 -4.23 -27.29
N GLY A 168 -9.98 -4.95 -27.42
CA GLY A 168 -11.19 -4.43 -28.10
C GLY A 168 -11.79 -3.20 -27.42
N LEU A 169 -11.68 -3.10 -26.10
CA LEU A 169 -12.11 -1.92 -25.33
C LEU A 169 -11.28 -0.68 -25.72
N VAL A 170 -9.96 -0.83 -25.79
CA VAL A 170 -9.04 0.25 -26.18
C VAL A 170 -9.24 0.62 -27.64
N ASP A 171 -9.33 -0.37 -28.53
CA ASP A 171 -9.45 -0.17 -29.98
C ASP A 171 -10.76 0.54 -30.36
N ALA A 172 -11.84 0.33 -29.60
CA ALA A 172 -13.11 1.03 -29.81
C ALA A 172 -13.00 2.56 -29.57
N TRP A 173 -12.15 2.99 -28.63
CA TRP A 173 -12.04 4.39 -28.22
C TRP A 173 -10.84 5.12 -28.82
N LYS A 174 -9.71 4.42 -29.02
CA LYS A 174 -8.43 5.02 -29.43
C LYS A 174 -8.53 5.93 -30.67
N PRO A 175 -9.21 5.55 -31.78
CA PRO A 175 -9.34 6.44 -32.94
C PRO A 175 -10.06 7.76 -32.64
N TRP A 176 -11.13 7.70 -31.85
CA TRP A 176 -11.94 8.88 -31.51
C TRP A 176 -11.18 9.81 -30.55
N ILE A 177 -10.45 9.26 -29.58
CA ILE A 177 -9.65 10.04 -28.64
C ILE A 177 -8.44 10.67 -29.34
N ASP A 178 -7.72 9.92 -30.18
CA ASP A 178 -6.56 10.44 -30.91
C ASP A 178 -6.95 11.59 -31.85
N GLN A 179 -8.11 11.50 -32.50
CA GLN A 179 -8.61 12.56 -33.38
C GLN A 179 -8.90 13.86 -32.60
N ARG A 180 -9.43 13.77 -31.38
CA ARG A 180 -9.90 14.94 -30.62
C ARG A 180 -8.86 15.51 -29.66
N ALA A 181 -7.98 14.67 -29.12
CA ALA A 181 -7.20 15.02 -27.95
C ALA A 181 -5.75 14.51 -27.96
N SER A 182 -5.21 14.11 -29.11
CA SER A 182 -3.80 13.67 -29.25
C SER A 182 -2.79 14.67 -28.66
N SER A 183 -3.00 15.97 -28.86
CA SER A 183 -2.12 17.00 -28.31
C SER A 183 -2.18 17.10 -26.78
N LEU A 184 -3.34 16.83 -26.17
CA LEU A 184 -3.52 16.81 -24.72
C LEU A 184 -2.93 15.52 -24.11
N LEU A 185 -3.07 14.38 -24.78
CA LEU A 185 -2.39 13.14 -24.38
C LEU A 185 -0.87 13.31 -24.34
N ALA A 186 -0.29 14.01 -25.32
CA ALA A 186 1.15 14.32 -25.31
C ALA A 186 1.56 15.29 -24.18
N LYS A 187 0.66 16.18 -23.74
CA LYS A 187 0.91 17.03 -22.57
C LYS A 187 0.88 16.22 -21.27
N LEU A 188 -0.05 15.28 -21.15
CA LEU A 188 -0.16 14.38 -19.99
C LEU A 188 1.09 13.52 -19.82
N ASP A 189 1.62 12.99 -20.92
CA ASP A 189 2.86 12.20 -20.92
C ASP A 189 4.04 12.98 -20.31
N ARG A 190 4.22 14.23 -20.73
CA ARG A 190 5.28 15.12 -20.21
C ARG A 190 5.04 15.61 -18.78
N ALA A 191 3.82 15.46 -18.26
CA ALA A 191 3.42 15.95 -16.95
C ALA A 191 3.31 14.84 -15.90
N ALA A 192 3.62 13.58 -16.23
CA ALA A 192 3.38 12.42 -15.37
C ALA A 192 4.00 12.54 -13.96
N ASP A 193 5.19 13.17 -13.85
CA ASP A 193 5.89 13.40 -12.57
C ASP A 193 5.32 14.56 -11.73
N ASN A 194 4.43 15.39 -12.28
CA ASN A 194 3.83 16.53 -11.57
C ASN A 194 2.30 16.43 -11.57
N GLN A 195 1.76 15.98 -10.44
CA GLN A 195 0.32 15.73 -10.28
C GLN A 195 -0.56 16.96 -10.57
N GLU A 196 -0.14 18.18 -10.19
CA GLU A 196 -0.95 19.37 -10.45
C GLU A 196 -1.01 19.68 -11.95
N LYS A 197 0.14 19.66 -12.64
CA LYS A 197 0.19 19.87 -14.10
C LYS A 197 -0.57 18.77 -14.84
N PHE A 198 -0.42 17.52 -14.41
CA PHE A 198 -1.14 16.39 -14.97
C PHE A 198 -2.66 16.53 -14.78
N GLY A 199 -3.12 16.83 -13.57
CA GLY A 199 -4.53 16.99 -13.25
C GLY A 199 -5.18 18.15 -14.02
N ARG A 200 -4.47 19.28 -14.22
CA ARG A 200 -4.94 20.39 -15.05
C ARG A 200 -5.08 19.97 -16.52
N ALA A 201 -4.08 19.31 -17.09
CA ALA A 201 -4.15 18.78 -18.45
C ALA A 201 -5.25 17.72 -18.61
N LEU A 202 -5.53 16.94 -17.56
CA LEU A 202 -6.61 15.96 -17.54
C LEU A 202 -7.98 16.63 -17.51
N ARG A 203 -8.16 17.74 -16.78
CA ARG A 203 -9.38 18.56 -16.87
C ARG A 203 -9.60 19.11 -18.28
N ASP A 204 -8.54 19.61 -18.93
CA ASP A 204 -8.62 20.09 -20.30
C ASP A 204 -9.01 18.94 -21.26
N LEU A 205 -8.48 17.73 -21.03
CA LEU A 205 -8.87 16.53 -21.77
C LEU A 205 -10.35 16.22 -21.58
N LEU A 206 -10.86 16.21 -20.34
CA LEU A 206 -12.28 15.95 -20.06
C LEU A 206 -13.20 16.97 -20.75
N LYS A 207 -12.80 18.25 -20.79
CA LYS A 207 -13.49 19.30 -21.55
C LYS A 207 -13.50 19.02 -23.05
N GLN A 208 -12.37 18.63 -23.61
CA GLN A 208 -12.25 18.30 -25.04
C GLN A 208 -13.06 17.06 -25.44
N LEU A 209 -13.26 16.12 -24.50
CA LEU A 209 -14.06 14.92 -24.71
C LEU A 209 -15.56 15.15 -24.46
N GLU A 210 -15.99 16.39 -24.21
CA GLU A 210 -17.39 16.76 -23.93
C GLU A 210 -17.96 16.06 -22.68
N LEU A 211 -17.10 15.58 -21.79
CA LEU A 211 -17.51 14.94 -20.52
C LEU A 211 -17.71 15.95 -19.40
N ALA A 212 -17.45 17.23 -19.68
CA ALA A 212 -17.31 18.27 -18.68
C ALA A 212 -18.25 19.45 -18.92
N GLU A 213 -19.35 19.28 -19.67
CA GLU A 213 -20.44 20.26 -19.68
C GLU A 213 -20.94 20.54 -18.24
N GLU A 214 -20.81 19.56 -17.33
CA GLU A 214 -21.06 19.69 -15.88
C GLU A 214 -20.02 20.55 -15.11
N LEU A 215 -18.84 20.86 -15.67
CA LEU A 215 -17.82 21.66 -14.96
C LEU A 215 -18.12 23.16 -14.94
N VAL A 216 -18.92 23.67 -15.87
CA VAL A 216 -19.21 25.12 -16.01
C VAL A 216 -20.24 25.56 -14.97
N GLU A 217 -21.16 24.69 -14.57
CA GLU A 217 -22.15 24.99 -13.53
C GLU A 217 -21.49 25.09 -12.14
N ALA A 218 -20.55 24.19 -11.82
CA ALA A 218 -19.86 24.17 -10.52
C ALA A 218 -18.90 25.35 -10.28
N GLU A 219 -18.27 25.92 -11.33
CA GLU A 219 -17.46 27.14 -11.20
C GLU A 219 -18.34 28.40 -10.95
N THR A 220 -19.63 28.33 -11.28
CA THR A 220 -20.60 29.41 -11.06
C THR A 220 -21.17 29.36 -9.64
N GLU A 221 -21.41 28.17 -9.07
CA GLU A 221 -21.92 28.01 -7.70
C GLU A 221 -20.89 28.33 -6.61
N GLN A 222 -19.59 28.09 -6.84
CA GLN A 222 -18.54 28.41 -5.86
C GLN A 222 -18.23 29.92 -5.72
N SER A 223 -18.86 30.78 -6.51
CA SER A 223 -18.70 32.23 -6.41
C SER A 223 -19.77 32.92 -5.56
N GLU A 224 -20.73 32.18 -4.98
CA GLU A 224 -21.85 32.75 -4.21
C GLU A 224 -21.88 32.39 -2.70
N GLU A 225 -20.97 31.56 -2.19
CA GLU A 225 -20.84 31.30 -0.74
C GLU A 225 -19.64 32.05 -0.12
N ASP A 226 -19.74 33.37 -0.04
CA ASP A 226 -19.00 34.16 0.96
C ASP A 226 -19.93 35.28 1.47
N GLY A 227 -20.84 34.90 2.37
CA GLY A 227 -21.87 35.76 2.92
C GLY A 227 -22.32 35.31 4.32
N GLU A 228 -21.58 35.75 5.33
CA GLU A 228 -22.00 36.05 6.71
C GLU A 228 -22.92 35.03 7.45
N GLU A 229 -22.32 34.15 8.27
CA GLU A 229 -23.04 33.44 9.34
C GLU A 229 -23.07 34.29 10.63
N GLU A 230 -24.25 34.82 10.99
CA GLU A 230 -24.62 35.24 12.35
C GLU A 230 -25.22 34.05 13.12
N PRO A 231 -24.96 33.89 14.44
CA PRO A 231 -25.48 32.77 15.21
C PRO A 231 -26.83 33.12 15.87
N ALA A 232 -27.88 32.36 15.55
CA ALA A 232 -29.16 32.43 16.26
C ALA A 232 -29.35 31.17 17.11
N GLY A 233 -29.36 31.37 18.44
CA GLY A 233 -29.74 30.35 19.43
C GLY A 233 -31.24 30.07 19.44
N GLY A 234 -31.59 28.86 19.88
CA GLY A 234 -32.96 28.42 20.13
C GLY A 234 -32.95 27.17 21.02
N GLU A 235 -33.75 27.23 22.07
CA GLU A 235 -33.80 26.37 23.26
C GLU A 235 -34.40 24.99 23.00
N GLU A 236 -33.87 23.93 23.63
CA GLU A 236 -34.52 22.62 23.72
C GLU A 236 -35.25 22.48 25.07
N GLU A 237 -36.58 22.40 25.00
CA GLU A 237 -37.44 21.97 26.09
C GLU A 237 -37.41 20.44 26.27
N THR A 238 -37.17 20.02 27.50
CA THR A 238 -37.47 18.69 28.06
C THR A 238 -38.95 18.32 27.93
N GLN A 239 -39.24 17.08 27.51
CA GLN A 239 -40.43 16.37 27.97
C GLN A 239 -40.15 14.88 28.20
N ASP A 240 -40.56 14.48 29.39
CA ASP A 240 -40.48 13.19 30.06
C ASP A 240 -41.65 12.29 29.64
N SER A 241 -41.46 10.96 29.67
CA SER A 241 -42.54 9.97 29.73
C SER A 241 -41.99 8.60 30.15
N GLU A 242 -42.25 8.28 31.42
CA GLU A 242 -42.12 6.96 32.05
C GLU A 242 -43.25 5.99 31.64
N GLU A 243 -42.95 4.69 31.83
CA GLU A 243 -43.79 3.50 32.12
C GLU A 243 -43.29 2.32 31.26
N GLY A 244 -42.96 1.12 31.75
CA GLY A 244 -43.07 0.46 33.05
C GLY A 244 -42.86 -1.06 32.83
N SER A 245 -42.67 -1.82 33.92
CA SER A 245 -42.70 -3.29 34.05
C SER A 245 -41.36 -4.06 34.17
N GLU A 246 -40.87 -4.07 35.41
CA GLU A 246 -40.62 -5.25 36.30
C GLU A 246 -40.33 -6.65 35.70
N GLY A 247 -39.29 -7.30 36.25
CA GLY A 247 -39.34 -8.76 36.54
C GLY A 247 -38.01 -9.53 36.48
N GLN A 248 -37.39 -9.74 37.66
CA GLN A 248 -36.40 -10.75 38.11
C GLN A 248 -36.21 -12.00 37.22
N ASP A 249 -35.02 -12.58 37.05
CA ASP A 249 -34.22 -13.17 38.13
C ASP A 249 -32.76 -13.45 37.72
N ARG A 250 -31.84 -13.31 38.68
CA ARG A 250 -30.48 -13.89 38.63
C ARG A 250 -30.53 -15.32 39.21
N PRO A 251 -29.47 -16.12 39.05
CA PRO A 251 -28.52 -16.15 40.16
C PRO A 251 -27.05 -16.09 39.75
N GLN A 252 -26.31 -15.66 40.76
CA GLN A 252 -24.90 -15.40 40.93
C GLN A 252 -24.25 -16.64 41.54
N GLU A 253 -23.04 -17.01 41.13
CA GLU A 253 -22.13 -17.75 41.99
C GLU A 253 -20.77 -17.03 42.03
N GLN A 254 -20.43 -16.68 43.27
CA GLN A 254 -19.18 -16.13 43.77
C GLN A 254 -18.35 -17.25 44.42
N GLU A 255 -17.13 -16.86 44.79
CA GLU A 255 -16.20 -17.46 45.76
C GLU A 255 -15.08 -18.32 45.13
N ALA A 256 -13.82 -18.21 45.54
CA ALA A 256 -13.29 -17.67 46.80
C ALA A 256 -11.95 -16.94 46.60
N GLU A 257 -11.84 -15.83 47.31
CA GLU A 257 -10.61 -15.16 47.74
C GLU A 257 -10.11 -15.88 48.99
N ASP A 258 -8.81 -16.16 49.07
CA ASP A 258 -8.15 -16.44 50.34
C ASP A 258 -6.79 -15.74 50.32
N GLY A 259 -6.62 -14.81 51.25
CA GLY A 259 -5.37 -14.12 51.52
C GLY A 259 -4.93 -14.48 52.92
N GLU A 260 -3.64 -14.74 53.09
CA GLU A 260 -3.03 -14.58 54.41
C GLU A 260 -1.55 -14.22 54.29
N ALA A 261 -1.14 -13.49 55.31
CA ALA A 261 0.04 -12.66 55.40
C ALA A 261 1.31 -13.42 55.82
N GLY A 262 2.45 -12.80 55.52
CA GLY A 262 3.61 -12.74 56.39
C GLY A 262 4.55 -13.95 56.36
N ASP A 263 5.76 -13.74 55.86
CA ASP A 263 6.92 -13.78 56.75
C ASP A 263 8.12 -13.09 56.10
N ALA A 264 8.72 -12.18 56.87
CA ALA A 264 10.00 -11.58 56.60
C ALA A 264 10.98 -12.28 57.53
N THR A 265 11.86 -13.12 56.98
CA THR A 265 13.01 -13.62 57.73
C THR A 265 14.27 -13.57 56.87
N ASP A 266 15.16 -12.66 57.28
CA ASP A 266 16.60 -12.64 57.03
C ASP A 266 17.24 -14.03 57.07
N MET A 267 18.13 -14.33 56.12
CA MET A 267 19.37 -15.04 56.42
C MET A 267 20.43 -14.61 55.40
N ALA A 268 21.21 -13.63 55.81
CA ALA A 268 22.58 -13.44 55.35
C ALA A 268 23.46 -14.49 56.03
N GLU A 269 24.14 -15.33 55.24
CA GLU A 269 25.39 -15.98 55.65
C GLU A 269 26.38 -15.77 54.50
N GLN A 270 27.20 -14.73 54.62
CA GLN A 270 28.57 -14.79 55.15
C GLN A 270 29.53 -15.58 54.27
N ALA A 271 30.34 -14.79 53.56
CA ALA A 271 31.64 -15.17 53.07
C ALA A 271 32.53 -15.73 54.19
N THR A 272 33.35 -16.71 53.85
CA THR A 272 34.68 -16.88 54.44
C THR A 272 35.70 -16.98 53.30
N PRO A 273 36.80 -16.21 53.35
CA PRO A 273 37.89 -16.25 52.38
C PRO A 273 39.03 -17.18 52.87
N ASP A 274 39.94 -17.45 51.93
CA ASP A 274 41.33 -17.89 52.11
C ASP A 274 41.60 -19.38 52.39
N GLU A 275 42.22 -20.04 51.41
CA GLU A 275 43.65 -20.44 51.44
C GLU A 275 43.91 -21.42 50.29
N PHE A 276 44.64 -20.98 49.26
CA PHE A 276 45.76 -21.76 48.69
C PHE A 276 46.53 -20.85 47.72
N GLU A 277 47.57 -20.19 48.26
CA GLU A 277 48.69 -19.75 47.43
C GLU A 277 49.47 -20.98 46.96
N THR A 278 49.72 -21.08 45.67
CA THR A 278 50.95 -21.70 45.18
C THR A 278 51.41 -20.88 43.99
N ASP A 279 52.44 -20.09 44.24
CA ASP A 279 53.22 -19.36 43.25
C ASP A 279 54.10 -20.36 42.48
N MET A 280 53.99 -20.39 41.15
CA MET A 280 55.03 -20.91 40.27
C MET A 280 54.92 -20.25 38.88
N GLU A 281 55.68 -19.18 38.74
CA GLU A 281 56.52 -18.81 37.58
C GLU A 281 56.08 -19.24 36.17
N GLY A 282 55.70 -18.23 35.36
CA GLY A 282 56.16 -18.04 33.98
C GLY A 282 55.83 -19.13 32.98
N ASP A 283 54.64 -19.05 32.38
CA ASP A 283 54.42 -19.62 31.05
C ASP A 283 53.89 -18.49 30.15
N GLU A 284 54.61 -18.22 29.07
CA GLU A 284 54.15 -17.33 28.00
C GLU A 284 52.86 -17.93 27.46
N GLU A 285 51.71 -17.32 27.76
CA GLU A 285 50.44 -17.68 27.13
C GLU A 285 50.62 -17.59 25.62
N ALA A 286 50.81 -18.75 25.00
CA ALA A 286 50.73 -18.91 23.56
C ALA A 286 49.33 -18.47 23.16
N SER A 287 49.19 -17.22 22.74
CA SER A 287 48.00 -16.70 22.09
C SER A 287 47.78 -17.54 20.83
N THR A 288 46.98 -18.59 20.95
CA THR A 288 46.42 -19.28 19.79
C THR A 288 45.62 -18.23 19.03
N PRO A 289 46.03 -17.85 17.80
CA PRO A 289 45.23 -16.91 17.03
C PRO A 289 43.86 -17.55 16.85
N GLU A 290 42.81 -16.83 17.26
CA GLU A 290 41.44 -17.30 17.07
C GLU A 290 41.27 -17.74 15.61
N PRO A 291 40.64 -18.90 15.34
CA PRO A 291 40.45 -19.35 13.98
C PRO A 291 39.74 -18.25 13.19
N TRP A 292 40.43 -17.68 12.20
CA TRP A 292 39.84 -16.66 11.35
C TRP A 292 38.60 -17.24 10.69
N ARG A 293 37.43 -16.77 11.12
CA ARG A 293 36.17 -17.07 10.47
C ARG A 293 35.97 -15.98 9.43
N PRO A 294 35.91 -16.33 8.13
CA PRO A 294 35.35 -15.40 7.17
C PRO A 294 33.98 -14.98 7.69
N ASN A 295 33.74 -13.68 7.79
CA ASN A 295 32.41 -13.15 8.06
C ASN A 295 31.81 -12.76 6.70
N PRO A 296 31.26 -13.72 5.92
CA PRO A 296 30.60 -13.37 4.67
C PRO A 296 29.41 -12.48 5.01
N SER A 297 29.42 -11.26 4.48
CA SER A 297 28.22 -10.43 4.52
C SER A 297 27.12 -11.10 3.71
N VAL A 298 25.86 -10.86 4.08
CA VAL A 298 24.70 -11.19 3.24
C VAL A 298 24.81 -10.52 1.86
N LEU A 299 25.51 -9.39 1.77
CA LEU A 299 25.78 -8.71 0.50
C LEU A 299 26.82 -9.43 -0.36
N ASP A 300 27.83 -10.04 0.27
CA ASP A 300 28.94 -10.71 -0.43
C ASP A 300 28.54 -12.11 -0.93
N ASP A 301 27.74 -12.84 -0.14
CA ASP A 301 27.30 -14.20 -0.44
C ASP A 301 25.82 -14.42 -0.06
N PRO A 302 24.89 -13.74 -0.74
CA PRO A 302 23.46 -13.79 -0.41
C PRO A 302 22.86 -15.19 -0.50
N GLU A 303 23.33 -16.00 -1.46
CA GLU A 303 22.81 -17.35 -1.70
C GLU A 303 23.05 -18.28 -0.50
N ARG A 304 24.15 -18.09 0.22
CA ARG A 304 24.48 -18.82 1.44
C ARG A 304 23.53 -18.53 2.60
N PHE A 305 22.83 -17.40 2.56
CA PHE A 305 21.77 -17.04 3.49
C PHE A 305 20.36 -17.33 2.94
N GLY A 306 20.26 -17.99 1.78
CA GLY A 306 19.00 -18.26 1.11
C GLY A 306 18.37 -17.03 0.45
N TYR A 307 19.13 -15.94 0.29
CA TYR A 307 18.70 -14.76 -0.45
C TYR A 307 19.11 -14.90 -1.91
N LYS A 308 18.16 -14.71 -2.83
CA LYS A 308 18.44 -14.72 -4.28
C LYS A 308 18.38 -13.29 -4.81
N VAL A 309 19.45 -12.85 -5.44
CA VAL A 309 19.50 -11.55 -6.13
C VAL A 309 18.65 -11.61 -7.39
N PHE A 310 17.68 -10.69 -7.52
CA PHE A 310 16.79 -10.63 -8.69
C PHE A 310 17.34 -9.77 -9.82
N THR A 311 18.09 -8.72 -9.49
CA THR A 311 18.78 -7.85 -10.45
C THR A 311 19.94 -7.13 -9.75
N ARG A 312 21.03 -6.87 -10.49
CA ARG A 312 22.17 -6.04 -10.05
C ARG A 312 22.27 -4.72 -10.81
N ALA A 313 21.28 -4.41 -11.66
CA ALA A 313 21.36 -3.30 -12.61
C ALA A 313 21.40 -1.91 -11.97
N PHE A 314 21.08 -1.82 -10.68
CA PHE A 314 21.02 -0.57 -9.92
C PHE A 314 22.02 -0.56 -8.75
N ASP A 315 22.90 -1.56 -8.67
CA ASP A 315 23.91 -1.65 -7.63
C ASP A 315 25.12 -0.81 -8.06
N GLU A 316 25.64 0.01 -7.14
CA GLU A 316 26.85 0.81 -7.36
C GLU A 316 27.95 0.30 -6.42
N GLU A 317 29.05 -0.17 -6.99
CA GLU A 317 30.26 -0.55 -6.26
C GLU A 317 31.32 0.55 -6.48
N VAL A 318 31.66 1.26 -5.41
CA VAL A 318 32.67 2.33 -5.43
C VAL A 318 33.83 1.92 -4.53
N GLU A 319 35.05 2.01 -5.04
CA GLU A 319 36.24 1.74 -4.23
C GLU A 319 36.42 2.81 -3.15
N ALA A 320 36.98 2.43 -2.00
CA ALA A 320 37.05 3.31 -0.82
C ALA A 320 37.83 4.61 -1.06
N ASP A 321 38.80 4.59 -1.99
CA ASP A 321 39.58 5.75 -2.41
C ASP A 321 38.79 6.73 -3.28
N GLN A 322 37.74 6.29 -3.97
CA GLN A 322 36.85 7.13 -4.78
C GLN A 322 35.73 7.80 -3.96
N LEU A 323 35.50 7.36 -2.72
CA LEU A 323 34.52 7.96 -1.80
C LEU A 323 35.04 9.23 -1.11
N SER A 324 36.35 9.46 -1.07
CA SER A 324 36.93 10.69 -0.49
C SER A 324 37.48 11.59 -1.60
N THR A 325 36.67 12.53 -2.07
CA THR A 325 37.16 13.75 -2.73
C THR A 325 36.48 14.97 -2.13
#